data_AF-A0A956ID71-F1
#
_entry.id   AF-A0A956ID71-F1
#
_cell.length_a   1.000
_cell.length_b   1.000
_cell.length_c   1.000
_cell.angle_alpha   90.00
_cell.angle_beta   90.00
_cell.angle_gamma   90.00
#
_symmetry.space_group_name_H-M   'P 1'
#
loop_
_entity.id
_entity.type
_entity.pdbx_description
1 polymer ?
#
loop_
_entity_poly.entity_id
_entity_poly.type
_entity_poly.pdbx_seq_one_letter_code
_entity_poly.pdbx_strand_id
1 'polypeptide(L)'
;MRGENTQSVMQRRPSSRARAIQPATLRGVWRVEYDPTASLLSVRMLEVVTARDARDLTQAAARALEATGGSPFRACFDMRKLFPLEEDCVHLVEALKRTCLEWTGCRGLVVLADSPTVAMQQHHTRVRPGTDHELELVTLDKTSVDAFLARPVDG
;
A
#
# COMPACT_ATOMS: atom_id res chain seq x y z
N MET A 1 -63.74 -12.30 -22.62
CA MET A 1 -62.90 -13.45 -22.98
C MET A 1 -61.68 -12.94 -23.73
N ARG A 2 -60.47 -13.32 -23.26
CA ARG A 2 -59.19 -13.49 -23.99
C ARG A 2 -58.69 -12.28 -24.80
N GLY A 3 -57.47 -11.78 -24.63
CA GLY A 3 -56.31 -12.26 -23.89
C GLY A 3 -55.21 -11.20 -23.99
N GLU A 4 -54.29 -11.29 -23.04
CA GLU A 4 -53.12 -10.43 -22.85
C GLU A 4 -52.20 -10.40 -24.07
N ASN A 5 -51.54 -9.27 -24.33
CA ASN A 5 -50.13 -9.34 -24.73
C ASN A 5 -49.37 -8.07 -24.33
N THR A 6 -48.71 -8.20 -23.19
CA THR A 6 -47.76 -7.28 -22.59
C THR A 6 -46.40 -7.48 -23.28
N GLN A 7 -45.83 -6.45 -23.89
CA GLN A 7 -44.39 -6.44 -24.18
C GLN A 7 -43.75 -5.14 -23.71
N SER A 8 -43.21 -5.22 -22.49
CA SER A 8 -42.24 -4.30 -21.90
C SER A 8 -41.00 -4.18 -22.77
N VAL A 9 -40.78 -3.01 -23.36
CA VAL A 9 -39.48 -2.63 -23.91
C VAL A 9 -38.60 -2.16 -22.75
N MET A 10 -37.86 -3.08 -22.15
CA MET A 10 -36.75 -2.78 -21.26
C MET A 10 -35.65 -2.05 -22.06
N GLN A 11 -35.60 -0.73 -21.95
CA GLN A 11 -34.40 0.04 -22.28
C GLN A 11 -33.31 -0.31 -21.28
N ARG A 12 -32.44 -1.25 -21.66
CA ARG A 12 -31.21 -1.56 -20.92
C ARG A 12 -30.28 -0.34 -21.02
N ARG A 13 -30.20 0.40 -19.92
CA ARG A 13 -29.15 1.42 -19.70
C ARG A 13 -27.79 0.75 -19.92
N PRO A 14 -26.86 1.37 -20.66
CA PRO A 14 -25.51 0.85 -20.77
C PRO A 14 -24.88 0.85 -19.37
N SER A 15 -24.59 -0.35 -18.89
CA SER A 15 -23.83 -0.59 -17.67
C SER A 15 -22.52 0.19 -17.76
N SER A 16 -22.31 1.08 -16.79
CA SER A 16 -21.06 1.79 -16.57
C SER A 16 -19.93 0.77 -16.50
N ARG A 17 -19.19 0.63 -17.60
CA ARG A 17 -17.93 -0.09 -17.60
C ARG A 17 -17.01 0.68 -16.68
N ALA A 18 -16.87 0.19 -15.45
CA ALA A 18 -15.73 0.49 -14.60
C ALA A 18 -14.49 0.36 -15.48
N ARG A 19 -13.85 1.51 -15.73
CA ARG A 19 -12.65 1.59 -16.53
C ARG A 19 -11.62 0.77 -15.78
N ALA A 20 -11.29 -0.41 -16.30
CA ALA A 20 -10.18 -1.20 -15.80
C ALA A 20 -8.98 -0.24 -15.76
N ILE A 21 -8.45 -0.01 -14.55
CA ILE A 21 -7.24 0.77 -14.34
C ILE A 21 -6.17 0.05 -15.14
N GLN A 22 -5.80 0.61 -16.29
CA GLN A 22 -4.68 0.11 -17.06
C GLN A 22 -3.45 0.18 -16.15
N PRO A 23 -2.64 -0.88 -16.04
CA PRO A 23 -1.39 -0.80 -15.30
C PRO A 23 -0.51 0.23 -16.02
N ALA A 24 -0.44 1.43 -15.44
CA ALA A 24 0.45 2.47 -15.92
C ALA A 24 1.86 1.87 -16.00
N THR A 25 2.45 1.94 -17.20
CA THR A 25 3.84 1.63 -17.46
C THR A 25 4.71 2.39 -16.44
N LEU A 26 5.30 1.64 -15.51
CA LEU A 26 6.17 2.14 -14.44
C LEU A 26 7.41 2.78 -15.07
N ARG A 27 7.51 4.11 -15.05
CA ARG A 27 8.71 4.86 -15.46
C ARG A 27 9.61 5.27 -14.27
N GLY A 28 9.32 4.81 -13.05
CA GLY A 28 10.07 5.20 -11.85
C GLY A 28 10.43 4.00 -10.98
N VAL A 29 11.56 4.09 -10.29
CA VAL A 29 12.07 3.09 -9.33
C VAL A 29 11.26 3.06 -8.02
N TRP A 30 10.31 3.98 -7.85
CA TRP A 30 9.39 3.99 -6.72
C TRP A 30 8.02 4.59 -7.07
N ARG A 31 7.01 4.31 -6.23
CA ARG A 31 5.65 4.88 -6.30
C ARG A 31 4.99 4.92 -4.92
N VAL A 32 4.18 5.94 -4.67
CA VAL A 32 3.26 6.00 -3.52
C VAL A 32 1.85 6.27 -4.01
N GLU A 33 0.87 5.57 -3.47
CA GLU A 33 -0.54 5.72 -3.83
C GLU A 33 -1.42 5.38 -2.64
N TYR A 34 -2.42 6.21 -2.36
CA TYR A 34 -3.49 5.89 -1.43
C TYR A 34 -4.76 5.54 -2.21
N ASP A 35 -5.31 4.35 -1.96
CA ASP A 35 -6.61 3.93 -2.47
C ASP A 35 -7.65 4.05 -1.33
N PRO A 36 -8.57 5.02 -1.40
CA PRO A 36 -9.60 5.21 -0.38
C PRO A 36 -10.67 4.11 -0.40
N THR A 37 -10.85 3.39 -1.51
CA THR A 37 -11.82 2.29 -1.60
C THR A 37 -11.30 1.05 -0.88
N ALA A 38 -9.98 0.81 -0.99
CA ALA A 38 -9.31 -0.30 -0.34
C ALA A 38 -8.76 0.06 1.06
N SER A 39 -8.88 1.31 1.49
CA SER A 39 -8.24 1.84 2.70
C SER A 39 -6.75 1.47 2.79
N LEU A 40 -6.03 1.65 1.70
CA LEU A 40 -4.66 1.14 1.52
C LEU A 40 -3.71 2.22 1.03
N LEU A 41 -2.64 2.46 1.80
CA LEU A 41 -1.47 3.19 1.34
C LEU A 41 -0.44 2.20 0.77
N SER A 42 -0.22 2.25 -0.54
CA SER A 42 0.78 1.44 -1.22
C SER A 42 2.06 2.24 -1.46
N VAL A 43 3.18 1.70 -0.99
CA VAL A 43 4.53 2.17 -1.27
C VAL A 43 5.25 1.07 -2.05
N ARG A 44 5.77 1.38 -3.22
CA ARG A 44 6.58 0.45 -4.01
C ARG A 44 7.97 1.02 -4.21
N MET A 45 8.99 0.19 -4.03
CA MET A 45 10.39 0.48 -4.28
C MET A 45 10.99 -0.70 -5.06
N LEU A 46 11.65 -0.41 -6.17
CA LEU A 46 12.20 -1.39 -7.11
C LEU A 46 13.65 -1.05 -7.42
N GLU A 47 14.43 -2.05 -7.83
CA GLU A 47 15.79 -1.87 -8.33
C GLU A 47 16.67 -1.09 -7.35
N VAL A 48 17.39 -0.07 -7.82
CA VAL A 48 18.27 0.75 -6.98
C VAL A 48 17.53 2.02 -6.59
N VAL A 49 17.34 2.21 -5.28
CA VAL A 49 16.78 3.43 -4.70
C VAL A 49 17.91 4.23 -4.06
N THR A 50 18.16 5.43 -4.56
CA THR A 50 19.19 6.33 -4.00
C THR A 50 18.66 7.12 -2.81
N ALA A 51 19.55 7.77 -2.05
CA ALA A 51 19.13 8.66 -0.96
C ALA A 51 18.25 9.83 -1.46
N ARG A 52 18.43 10.26 -2.71
CA ARG A 52 17.55 11.26 -3.33
C ARG A 52 16.15 10.68 -3.57
N ASP A 53 16.07 9.49 -4.14
CA ASP A 53 14.81 8.80 -4.38
C ASP A 53 14.05 8.56 -3.07
N ALA A 54 14.74 8.15 -2.01
CA ALA A 54 14.14 7.96 -0.69
C ALA A 54 13.60 9.28 -0.08
N ARG A 55 14.25 10.42 -0.32
CA ARG A 55 13.72 11.73 0.11
C ARG A 55 12.48 12.13 -0.69
N ASP A 56 12.51 11.95 -2.00
CA ASP A 56 11.37 12.26 -2.88
C ASP A 56 10.17 11.35 -2.56
N LEU A 57 10.45 10.08 -2.24
CA LEU A 57 9.49 9.09 -1.74
C LEU A 57 8.84 9.57 -0.43
N THR A 58 9.62 10.01 0.55
CA THR A 58 9.09 10.51 1.84
C THR A 58 8.17 11.71 1.63
N GLN A 59 8.51 12.64 0.74
CA GLN A 59 7.63 13.76 0.40
C GLN A 59 6.34 13.30 -0.30
N ALA A 60 6.41 12.31 -1.18
CA ALA A 60 5.24 11.74 -1.83
C ALA A 60 4.33 11.02 -0.82
N ALA A 61 4.92 10.30 0.13
CA ALA A 61 4.19 9.64 1.20
C ALA A 61 3.51 10.63 2.14
N ALA A 62 4.14 11.75 2.49
CA ALA A 62 3.50 12.80 3.29
C ALA A 62 2.21 13.30 2.61
N ARG A 63 2.25 13.59 1.31
CA ARG A 63 1.06 14.00 0.54
C ARG A 63 -0.02 12.91 0.48
N ALA A 64 0.39 11.65 0.36
CA ALA A 64 -0.55 10.52 0.35
C ALA A 64 -1.19 10.29 1.73
N LEU A 65 -0.43 10.50 2.82
CA LEU A 65 -0.93 10.45 4.20
C LEU A 65 -1.93 11.58 4.46
N GLU A 66 -1.65 12.81 4.01
CA GLU A 66 -2.62 13.92 4.07
C GLU A 66 -3.93 13.57 3.35
N ALA A 67 -3.85 12.92 2.19
CA ALA A 67 -5.01 12.49 1.42
C ALA A 67 -5.88 11.43 2.13
N THR A 68 -5.39 10.77 3.19
CA THR A 68 -6.21 9.87 4.02
C THR A 68 -7.27 10.63 4.81
N GLY A 69 -7.07 11.92 5.08
CA GLY A 69 -7.96 12.72 5.93
C GLY A 69 -8.15 12.13 7.34
N GLY A 70 -7.21 11.29 7.82
CA GLY A 70 -7.31 10.58 9.09
C GLY A 70 -8.23 9.35 9.06
N SER A 71 -8.76 8.98 7.89
CA SER A 71 -9.57 7.77 7.72
C SER A 71 -8.73 6.52 7.98
N PRO A 72 -9.29 5.44 8.58
CA PRO A 72 -8.52 4.24 8.86
C PRO A 72 -7.93 3.60 7.61
N PHE A 73 -6.66 3.18 7.68
CA PHE A 73 -5.96 2.54 6.57
C PHE A 73 -4.86 1.57 7.05
N ARG A 74 -4.41 0.70 6.16
CA ARG A 74 -3.16 -0.07 6.31
C ARG A 74 -2.14 0.40 5.28
N ALA A 75 -0.86 0.22 5.58
CA ALA A 75 0.21 0.50 4.64
C ALA A 75 0.84 -0.81 4.11
N CYS A 76 1.20 -0.83 2.82
CA CYS A 76 1.90 -1.94 2.18
C CYS A 76 3.14 -1.43 1.47
N PHE A 77 4.30 -1.92 1.87
CA PHE A 77 5.60 -1.61 1.30
C PHE A 77 6.05 -2.79 0.43
N ASP A 78 5.84 -2.69 -0.88
CA ASP A 78 6.25 -3.67 -1.89
C ASP A 78 7.69 -3.38 -2.31
N MET A 79 8.63 -4.17 -1.78
CA MET A 79 10.08 -4.08 -1.99
C MET A 79 10.60 -5.27 -2.81
N ARG A 80 9.75 -5.92 -3.59
CA ARG A 80 10.18 -7.00 -4.49
C ARG A 80 11.08 -6.42 -5.59
N LYS A 81 12.15 -7.13 -5.95
CA LYS A 81 13.18 -6.70 -6.90
C LYS A 81 14.00 -5.49 -6.45
N LEU A 82 13.90 -5.10 -5.18
CA LEU A 82 14.73 -4.05 -4.60
C LEU A 82 16.14 -4.60 -4.36
N PHE A 83 17.16 -3.89 -4.81
CA PHE A 83 18.53 -4.14 -4.35
C PHE A 83 18.68 -3.69 -2.90
N PRO A 84 19.53 -4.35 -2.08
CA PRO A 84 19.76 -3.93 -0.71
C PRO A 84 20.03 -2.42 -0.61
N LEU A 85 19.32 -1.77 0.32
CA LEU A 85 19.43 -0.33 0.50
C LEU A 85 20.78 0.02 1.12
N GLU A 86 21.35 1.16 0.71
CA GLU A 86 22.47 1.79 1.40
C GLU A 86 22.01 2.34 2.76
N GLU A 87 22.95 2.51 3.70
CA GLU A 87 22.68 2.90 5.09
C GLU A 87 21.81 4.16 5.21
N ASP A 88 22.13 5.22 4.47
CA ASP A 88 21.33 6.45 4.43
C ASP A 88 19.88 6.20 3.99
N CYS A 89 19.68 5.30 3.02
CA CYS A 89 18.36 4.93 2.53
C CYS A 89 17.60 4.09 3.55
N VAL A 90 18.30 3.19 4.26
CA VAL A 90 17.72 2.38 5.34
C VAL A 90 17.11 3.29 6.41
N HIS A 91 17.82 4.33 6.85
CA HIS A 91 17.31 5.28 7.85
C HIS A 91 16.13 6.12 7.34
N LEU A 92 16.15 6.53 6.06
CA LEU A 92 15.03 7.27 5.47
C LEU A 92 13.77 6.40 5.37
N VAL A 93 13.91 5.13 4.98
CA VAL A 93 12.79 4.18 4.89
C VAL A 93 12.28 3.83 6.29
N GLU A 94 13.16 3.65 7.28
CA GLU A 94 12.75 3.48 8.69
C GLU A 94 11.92 4.67 9.18
N ALA A 95 12.39 5.90 8.95
CA ALA A 95 11.68 7.12 9.32
C ALA A 95 10.31 7.20 8.62
N LEU A 96 10.23 6.84 7.33
CA LEU A 96 8.98 6.77 6.59
C LEU A 96 8.00 5.76 7.20
N LYS A 97 8.45 4.54 7.53
CA LYS A 97 7.61 3.54 8.20
C LYS A 97 7.08 4.07 9.53
N ARG A 98 7.94 4.74 10.30
CA ARG A 98 7.57 5.37 11.58
C ARG A 98 6.48 6.43 11.37
N THR A 99 6.67 7.35 10.42
CA THR A 99 5.66 8.36 10.09
C THR A 99 4.32 7.73 9.70
N CYS A 100 4.31 6.65 8.90
CA CYS A 100 3.07 5.94 8.58
C CYS A 100 2.40 5.36 9.83
N LEU A 101 3.16 4.71 10.72
CA LEU A 101 2.63 4.07 11.92
C LEU A 101 2.14 5.08 12.98
N GLU A 102 2.78 6.24 13.07
CA GLU A 102 2.37 7.33 13.96
C GLU A 102 1.21 8.16 13.39
N TRP A 103 0.89 8.01 12.10
CA TRP A 103 -0.19 8.76 11.47
C TRP A 103 -1.56 8.32 11.98
N THR A 104 -2.44 9.30 12.24
CA THR A 104 -3.80 9.04 12.71
C THR A 104 -4.56 8.21 11.69
N GLY A 105 -5.13 7.08 12.13
CA GLY A 105 -5.86 6.16 11.26
C GLY A 105 -5.04 4.99 10.75
N CYS A 106 -3.71 4.98 10.91
CA CYS A 106 -2.93 3.80 10.55
C CYS A 106 -3.30 2.62 11.48
N ARG A 107 -3.49 1.44 10.89
CA ARG A 107 -3.82 0.17 11.58
C ARG A 107 -2.74 -0.88 11.44
N GLY A 108 -1.58 -0.47 10.95
CA GLY A 108 -0.41 -1.29 10.75
C GLY A 108 0.12 -1.26 9.33
N LEU A 109 1.32 -1.81 9.19
CA LEU A 109 2.12 -1.79 7.98
C LEU A 109 2.64 -3.19 7.69
N VAL A 110 2.65 -3.57 6.42
CA VAL A 110 3.29 -4.80 5.96
C VAL A 110 4.35 -4.48 4.92
N VAL A 111 5.51 -5.11 5.06
CA VAL A 111 6.61 -5.09 4.08
C VAL A 111 6.66 -6.44 3.38
N LEU A 112 6.55 -6.41 2.06
CA LEU A 112 6.75 -7.56 1.18
C LEU A 112 8.10 -7.43 0.48
N ALA A 113 8.99 -8.39 0.69
CA ALA A 113 10.24 -8.52 -0.06
C ALA A 113 10.27 -9.85 -0.83
N ASP A 114 11.15 -9.98 -1.81
CA ASP A 114 11.49 -11.26 -2.46
C ASP A 114 12.95 -11.67 -2.24
N SER A 115 13.72 -10.85 -1.53
CA SER A 115 15.11 -11.09 -1.16
C SER A 115 15.24 -11.24 0.36
N PRO A 116 15.89 -12.32 0.87
CA PRO A 116 16.19 -12.47 2.28
C PRO A 116 17.01 -11.31 2.86
N THR A 117 17.93 -10.73 2.07
CA THR A 117 18.76 -9.60 2.51
C THR A 117 17.91 -8.35 2.76
N VAL A 118 17.01 -8.03 1.83
CA VAL A 118 16.08 -6.89 2.00
C VAL A 118 15.15 -7.15 3.16
N ALA A 119 14.58 -8.35 3.27
CA ALA A 119 13.74 -8.72 4.42
C ALA A 119 14.48 -8.57 5.76
N MET A 120 15.74 -8.99 5.83
CA MET A 120 16.58 -8.84 7.02
C MET A 120 16.86 -7.37 7.33
N GLN A 121 17.23 -6.55 6.35
CA GLN A 121 17.38 -5.08 6.53
C GLN A 121 16.10 -4.44 7.09
N GLN A 122 14.94 -4.84 6.58
CA GLN A 122 13.64 -4.33 7.04
C GLN A 122 13.26 -4.87 8.41
N HIS A 123 13.65 -6.10 8.74
CA HIS A 123 13.46 -6.68 10.06
C HIS A 123 14.27 -5.94 11.14
N HIS A 124 15.50 -5.53 10.83
CA HIS A 124 16.36 -4.75 11.74
C HIS A 124 15.87 -3.32 11.96
N THR A 125 15.11 -2.78 11.01
CA THR A 125 14.51 -1.44 11.08
C THR A 125 13.01 -1.48 11.39
N ARG A 126 12.53 -2.58 12.00
CA ARG A 126 11.13 -2.64 12.43
C ARG A 126 10.87 -1.55 13.47
N VAL A 127 9.87 -0.74 13.21
CA VAL A 127 9.41 0.29 14.12
C VAL A 127 8.52 -0.38 15.15
N ARG A 128 8.86 -0.21 16.43
CA ARG A 128 8.08 -0.72 17.57
C ARG A 128 7.38 0.46 18.25
N PRO A 129 6.19 0.87 17.82
CA PRO A 129 5.43 1.89 18.54
C PRO A 129 4.89 1.29 19.86
N GLY A 130 5.53 1.62 20.99
CA GLY A 130 5.06 1.20 22.32
C GLY A 130 5.04 -0.32 22.55
N THR A 131 4.00 -0.80 23.24
CA THR A 131 3.83 -2.21 23.66
C THR A 131 3.19 -3.12 22.61
N ASP A 132 2.78 -2.60 21.45
CA ASP A 132 2.02 -3.39 20.47
C ASP A 132 2.93 -3.89 19.34
N HIS A 133 3.38 -5.14 19.48
CA HIS A 133 4.34 -5.77 18.56
C HIS A 133 3.74 -6.17 17.20
N GLU A 134 2.41 -6.03 17.01
CA GLU A 134 1.72 -6.52 15.81
C GLU A 134 1.56 -5.49 14.68
N LEU A 135 2.02 -4.26 14.89
CA LEU A 135 1.79 -3.16 13.95
C LEU A 135 2.66 -3.21 12.69
N GLU A 136 3.78 -3.94 12.70
CA GLU A 136 4.63 -4.14 11.51
C GLU A 136 4.91 -5.62 11.21
N LEU A 137 4.53 -6.06 10.01
CA LEU A 137 4.86 -7.38 9.47
C LEU A 137 5.91 -7.24 8.36
N VAL A 138 7.00 -8.00 8.43
CA VAL A 138 7.95 -8.17 7.30
C VAL A 138 7.88 -9.61 6.84
N THR A 139 7.59 -9.84 5.55
CA THR A 139 7.39 -11.19 5.00
C THR A 139 7.94 -11.31 3.58
N LEU A 140 8.27 -12.55 3.20
CA LEU A 140 8.55 -12.95 1.82
C LEU A 140 7.33 -13.56 1.12
N ASP A 141 6.26 -13.82 1.87
CA ASP A 141 5.07 -14.52 1.39
C ASP A 141 3.93 -13.54 1.11
N LYS A 142 3.48 -13.53 -0.14
CA LYS A 142 2.36 -12.69 -0.59
C LYS A 142 1.05 -13.06 0.11
N THR A 143 0.86 -14.33 0.47
CA THR A 143 -0.35 -14.80 1.17
C THR A 143 -0.47 -14.15 2.54
N SER A 144 0.65 -14.04 3.27
CA SER A 144 0.73 -13.33 4.55
C SER A 144 0.38 -11.84 4.41
N VAL A 145 0.76 -11.20 3.28
CA VAL A 145 0.37 -9.82 2.98
C VAL A 145 -1.13 -9.71 2.78
N ASP A 146 -1.72 -10.60 1.98
CA ASP A 146 -3.17 -10.60 1.75
C ASP A 146 -3.95 -10.83 3.04
N ALA A 147 -3.51 -11.77 3.87
CA ALA A 147 -4.09 -12.03 5.17
C ALA A 147 -3.97 -10.82 6.12
N PHE A 148 -2.85 -10.08 6.08
CA PHE A 148 -2.67 -8.86 6.86
C PHE A 148 -3.59 -7.73 6.40
N LEU A 149 -3.69 -7.52 5.09
CA LEU A 149 -4.49 -6.45 4.50
C LEU A 149 -5.99 -6.73 4.57
N ALA A 150 -6.42 -7.99 4.61
CA ALA A 150 -7.82 -8.39 4.78
C ALA A 150 -8.35 -8.20 6.20
N ARG A 151 -7.48 -7.95 7.20
CA ARG A 151 -7.92 -7.69 8.57
C ARG A 151 -8.74 -6.39 8.61
N PRO A 152 -9.87 -6.36 9.34
CA PRO A 152 -10.63 -5.14 9.53
C PRO A 152 -9.74 -3.96 9.92
N VAL A 153 -10.03 -2.80 9.35
CA VAL A 153 -9.38 -1.51 9.69
C VAL A 153 -10.20 -0.72 10.72
N ASP A 154 -11.32 -1.29 11.17
CA ASP A 154 -12.21 -0.69 12.14
C ASP A 154 -11.52 -0.58 13.51
N GLY A 155 -11.78 0.54 14.19
CA GLY A 155 -11.42 0.79 15.58
C GLY A 155 -12.65 0.70 16.47
#